data_AF-A0A3D4HN83-F1
#
_entry.id   AF-A0A3D4HN83-F1
#
_cell.length_a   1.000
_cell.length_b   1.000
_cell.length_c   1.000
_cell.angle_alpha   90.00
_cell.angle_beta   90.00
_cell.angle_gamma   90.00
#
_symmetry.space_group_name_H-M   'P 1'
#
loop_
_entity.id
_entity.type
_entity.pdbx_description
1 polymer ?
#
loop_
_entity_poly.entity_id
_entity_poly.type
_entity_poly.pdbx_seq_one_letter_code
_entity_poly.pdbx_strand_id
1 'polypeptide(L)' 'EGDTPESLQRRVMEEAEWILLPEAVRLISEDKVTIENNIVRIKK' A
#
# COMPACT_ATOMS: atom_id res chain seq x y z
N GLU A 1 15.10 -12.75 19.06
CA GLU A 1 15.37 -11.30 19.18
C GLU A 1 14.49 -10.60 18.17
N GLY A 2 13.81 -9.52 18.58
CA GLY A 2 12.90 -8.77 17.71
C GLY A 2 13.63 -7.70 16.91
N ASP A 3 12.92 -7.08 15.97
CA ASP A 3 13.43 -5.96 15.19
C ASP A 3 13.74 -4.74 16.10
N THR A 4 14.83 -4.03 15.80
CA THR A 4 14.99 -2.63 16.22
C THR A 4 14.07 -1.74 15.39
N PRO A 5 13.74 -0.52 15.84
CA PRO A 5 12.96 0.44 15.05
C PRO A 5 13.49 0.63 13.62
N GLU A 6 14.81 0.68 13.43
CA GLU A 6 15.45 0.85 12.12
C GLU A 6 15.25 -0.37 11.23
N SER A 7 15.44 -1.58 11.79
CA SER A 7 15.24 -2.82 11.04
C SER A 7 13.77 -3.06 10.70
N LEU A 8 12.86 -2.72 11.61
CA LEU A 8 11.42 -2.77 11.36
C LEU A 8 11.02 -1.78 10.26
N GLN A 9 11.50 -0.54 10.35
CA GLN A 9 11.23 0.48 9.34
C GLN A 9 11.70 0.02 7.95
N ARG A 10 12.91 -0.51 7.86
CA ARG A 10 13.45 -1.02 6.60
C ARG A 10 12.61 -2.15 6.02
N ARG A 11 12.19 -3.11 6.84
CA ARG A 11 11.33 -4.21 6.41
C ARG A 11 9.95 -3.74 5.96
N VAL A 12 9.33 -2.80 6.69
CA VAL A 12 8.04 -2.22 6.28
C VAL A 12 8.17 -1.52 4.92
N MET A 13 9.26 -0.79 4.70
CA MET A 13 9.51 -0.16 3.40
C MET A 13 9.65 -1.20 2.28
N GLU A 14 10.54 -2.17 2.46
CA GLU A 14 10.92 -3.14 1.42
C GLU A 14 9.82 -4.19 1.15
N GLU A 15 9.20 -4.73 2.21
CA GLU A 15 8.23 -5.83 2.12
C GLU A 15 6.78 -5.35 1.91
N ALA A 16 6.45 -4.11 2.23
CA ALA A 16 5.09 -3.59 2.13
C ALA A 16 5.00 -2.31 1.29
N GLU A 17 5.65 -1.22 1.71
CA GLU A 17 5.43 0.11 1.13
C GLU A 17 5.81 0.18 -0.36
N TRP A 18 6.98 -0.38 -0.71
CA TRP A 18 7.47 -0.41 -2.09
C TRP A 18 6.59 -1.25 -3.04
N ILE A 19 5.75 -2.13 -2.50
CA ILE A 19 4.81 -2.93 -3.29
C ILE A 19 3.44 -2.24 -3.32
N LEU A 20 2.94 -1.79 -2.17
CA LEU A 20 1.59 -1.25 -2.02
C LEU A 20 1.43 0.16 -2.61
N LEU A 21 2.42 1.05 -2.44
CA LEU A 21 2.31 2.41 -2.95
C LEU A 21 2.25 2.45 -4.49
N PRO A 22 3.15 1.80 -5.24
CA PRO A 22 3.06 1.80 -6.70
C PRO A 22 1.79 1.13 -7.21
N GLU A 23 1.34 0.06 -6.56
CA GLU A 23 0.09 -0.62 -6.88
C GLU A 23 -1.11 0.33 -6.73
N ALA A 24 -1.20 1.05 -5.61
CA ALA A 24 -2.27 2.01 -5.37
C ALA A 24 -2.27 3.13 -6.42
N VAL A 25 -1.10 3.69 -6.75
CA VAL A 25 -0.96 4.72 -7.79
C VAL A 25 -1.42 4.21 -9.15
N ARG A 26 -1.07 2.96 -9.50
CA ARG A 26 -1.52 2.31 -10.73
C ARG A 26 -3.04 2.18 -10.77
N LEU A 27 -3.65 1.63 -9.71
CA LEU A 27 -5.09 1.44 -9.63
C LEU A 27 -5.87 2.77 -9.71
N ILE A 28 -5.33 3.84 -9.13
CA ILE A 28 -5.90 5.19 -9.24
C ILE A 28 -5.79 5.69 -10.69
N SER A 29 -4.62 5.54 -11.31
CA SER A 29 -4.36 6.01 -12.67
C SER A 29 -5.18 5.27 -13.74
N GLU A 30 -5.56 4.02 -13.47
CA GLU A 30 -6.40 3.19 -14.32
C GLU A 30 -7.91 3.37 -14.06
N ASP A 31 -8.31 4.31 -13.20
CA ASP A 31 -9.70 4.49 -12.74
C ASP A 31 -10.32 3.20 -12.17
N LYS A 32 -9.51 2.34 -11.53
CA LYS A 32 -9.94 1.06 -10.94
C LYS A 32 -10.38 1.16 -9.49
N VAL A 33 -10.49 2.36 -8.93
CA VAL A 33 -10.90 2.58 -7.54
C VAL A 33 -12.19 3.39 -7.46
N THR A 34 -13.00 3.12 -6.45
CA THR A 34 -14.18 3.93 -6.07
C THR A 34 -14.18 4.17 -4.58
N ILE A 35 -14.82 5.25 -4.12
CA ILE A 35 -14.96 5.56 -2.69
C ILE A 35 -16.43 5.40 -2.32
N GLU A 36 -16.71 4.56 -1.33
CA GLU A 36 -18.04 4.29 -0.80
C GLU A 36 -17.99 4.38 0.73
N ASN A 37 -18.77 5.30 1.33
CA ASN A 37 -18.82 5.47 2.80
C ASN A 37 -17.44 5.63 3.45
N ASN A 38 -16.54 6.41 2.84
CA ASN A 38 -15.15 6.60 3.24
C ASN A 38 -14.25 5.34 3.16
N ILE A 39 -14.67 4.32 2.40
CA ILE A 39 -13.89 3.10 2.14
C ILE A 39 -13.57 3.03 0.64
N VAL A 40 -12.30 2.78 0.31
CA VAL A 40 -11.88 2.53 -1.08
C VAL A 40 -12.25 1.11 -1.48
N ARG A 41 -12.91 0.96 -2.64
CA ARG A 41 -13.16 -0.32 -3.28
C ARG A 41 -12.41 -0.40 -4.61
N ILE A 42 -11.88 -1.58 -4.91
CA ILE A 42 -11.18 -1.84 -6.17
C ILE A 42 -12.17 -2.54 -7.11
N LYS A 43 -12.38 -1.98 -8.30
CA LYS A 43 -13.20 -2.55 -9.37
C LYS A 43 -12.53 -3.86 -9.82
N LYS A 44 -13.30 -4.95 -9.93
CA LYS A 44 -12.82 -6.22 -10.50
C LYS A 44 -12.58 -6.11 -12.00
#